data_AF-A0A078AIQ7-F1
#
_entry.id   AF-A0A078AIQ7-F1
#
_cell.length_a   1.000
_cell.length_b   1.000
_cell.length_c   1.000
_cell.angle_alpha   90.00
_cell.angle_beta   90.00
_cell.angle_gamma   90.00
#
_symmetry.space_group_name_H-M   'P 1'
#
loop_
_entity.id
_entity.type
_entity.pdbx_description
1 polymer ?
#
loop_
_entity_poly.entity_id
_entity_poly.type
_entity_poly.pdbx_seq_one_letter_code
_entity_poly.pdbx_strand_id
1 'polypeptide(L)'
;MYARSSSNYDMMSKSVPQQTQIQQQQNMLHGMKNVQLQNLMKAYPGTISQMKTDSIDEYRVPLQLKVGLNNDFPITKPSIRIMSKVSHPEIDSNTFYYQGAILQNWTENSSLAHLVQSIHESFNLNPPIPANMQGVIQKSQYQPEQINIQKPLFINTKNQAKEMSSVEQENLLASKDSLLNFMLIDPETEPIKTELDKHMKEKGELQELAQQYETKYVQFLSLKQQNDQLSYQEQNIMNKMSKQKVISVIDKKISNADNESKQMEKQFYKGSIDQRNFIDGFLAKRKDFHRYQILKVKVNQA
;
A
#
# COMPACT_ATOMS: atom_id res chain seq x y z
N MET A 1 48.18 -49.56 -58.85
CA MET A 1 46.91 -49.29 -59.53
C MET A 1 45.79 -49.47 -58.53
N TYR A 2 45.07 -48.36 -58.26
CA TYR A 2 43.70 -48.22 -57.74
C TYR A 2 43.24 -49.00 -56.48
N ALA A 3 42.34 -48.52 -55.64
CA ALA A 3 41.90 -47.20 -55.19
C ALA A 3 40.83 -47.50 -54.12
N ARG A 4 40.82 -46.70 -53.05
CA ARG A 4 39.67 -46.21 -52.27
C ARG A 4 38.38 -47.05 -52.15
N SER A 5 37.96 -47.29 -50.91
CA SER A 5 36.61 -46.93 -50.42
C SER A 5 36.59 -47.05 -48.88
N SER A 6 36.65 -45.95 -48.14
CA SER A 6 35.51 -45.15 -47.65
C SER A 6 35.17 -45.52 -46.21
N SER A 7 35.88 -44.87 -45.29
CA SER A 7 35.55 -44.79 -43.88
C SER A 7 34.35 -43.84 -43.72
N ASN A 8 33.17 -44.40 -43.45
CA ASN A 8 31.99 -43.64 -43.04
C ASN A 8 32.23 -43.07 -41.63
N TYR A 9 32.66 -41.82 -41.55
CA TYR A 9 32.47 -41.01 -40.35
C TYR A 9 31.02 -40.50 -40.36
N ASP A 10 30.18 -41.21 -39.63
CA ASP A 10 28.81 -40.78 -39.35
C ASP A 10 28.87 -39.64 -38.32
N MET A 11 28.83 -38.41 -38.82
CA MET A 11 28.63 -37.20 -38.02
C MET A 11 27.18 -37.20 -37.51
N MET A 12 26.94 -37.87 -36.40
CA MET A 12 25.74 -37.61 -35.59
C MET A 12 25.86 -36.21 -34.97
N SER A 13 25.45 -35.18 -35.72
CA SER A 13 25.03 -33.92 -35.14
C SER A 13 23.78 -34.20 -34.30
N LYS A 14 23.96 -34.35 -32.98
CA LYS A 14 22.84 -34.39 -32.04
C LYS A 14 22.16 -33.03 -32.06
N SER A 15 21.16 -32.87 -32.92
CA SER A 15 20.17 -31.82 -32.79
C SER A 15 19.51 -31.98 -31.43
N VAL A 16 19.80 -31.06 -30.51
CA VAL A 16 19.07 -30.93 -29.24
C VAL A 16 17.58 -30.79 -29.59
N PRO A 17 16.67 -31.60 -29.02
CA PRO A 17 15.25 -31.52 -29.36
C PRO A 17 14.73 -30.11 -29.02
N GLN A 18 14.10 -29.42 -29.97
CA GLN A 18 13.51 -28.08 -29.78
C GLN A 18 12.62 -27.96 -28.53
N GLN A 19 11.98 -29.07 -28.11
CA GLN A 19 11.20 -29.12 -26.87
C GLN A 19 12.01 -28.84 -25.61
N THR A 20 13.26 -29.29 -25.53
CA THR A 20 14.12 -29.05 -24.36
C THR A 20 14.53 -27.57 -24.25
N GLN A 21 14.73 -26.89 -25.38
CA GLN A 21 15.03 -25.45 -25.40
C GLN A 21 13.82 -24.61 -24.99
N ILE A 22 12.62 -24.93 -25.48
CA ILE A 22 11.38 -24.23 -25.11
C ILE A 22 11.12 -24.38 -23.60
N GLN A 23 11.32 -25.57 -23.04
CA GLN A 23 11.12 -25.81 -21.62
C GLN A 23 12.13 -25.07 -20.73
N GLN A 24 13.40 -25.02 -21.15
CA GLN A 24 14.42 -24.22 -20.46
C GLN A 24 14.09 -22.72 -20.50
N GLN A 25 13.64 -22.21 -21.64
CA GLN A 25 13.22 -20.81 -21.77
C GLN A 25 12.02 -20.48 -20.86
N GLN A 26 11.02 -21.36 -20.80
CA GLN A 26 9.86 -21.19 -19.91
C GLN A 26 10.26 -21.20 -18.43
N ASN A 27 11.20 -22.07 -18.03
CA ASN A 27 11.70 -22.10 -16.66
C ASN A 27 12.46 -20.81 -16.28
N MET A 28 13.25 -20.26 -17.21
CA MET A 28 13.93 -18.98 -16.99
C MET A 28 12.95 -17.82 -16.86
N LEU A 29 11.94 -17.74 -17.74
CA LEU A 29 10.87 -16.73 -17.67
C LEU A 29 10.10 -16.81 -16.36
N HIS A 30 9.78 -18.02 -15.91
CA HIS A 30 9.12 -18.24 -14.63
C HIS A 30 9.99 -17.77 -13.45
N GLY A 31 11.29 -18.04 -13.49
CA GLY A 31 12.26 -17.55 -12.52
C GLY A 31 12.30 -16.01 -12.46
N MET A 32 12.42 -15.34 -13.61
CA MET A 32 12.42 -13.87 -13.71
C MET A 32 11.12 -13.27 -13.18
N LYS A 33 9.97 -13.84 -13.54
CA LYS A 33 8.65 -13.42 -13.04
C LYS A 33 8.59 -13.47 -11.51
N ASN A 34 9.06 -14.56 -10.91
CA ASN A 34 9.05 -14.73 -9.46
C ASN A 34 9.94 -13.71 -8.75
N VAL A 35 11.11 -13.40 -9.31
CA VAL A 35 12.01 -12.36 -8.77
C VAL A 35 11.34 -10.98 -8.83
N GLN A 36 10.69 -10.63 -9.95
CA GLN A 36 9.99 -9.35 -10.08
C GLN A 36 8.83 -9.23 -9.08
N LEU A 37 8.06 -10.31 -8.87
CA LEU A 37 6.99 -10.34 -7.87
C LEU A 37 7.51 -10.20 -6.44
N GLN A 38 8.59 -10.90 -6.09
CA GLN A 38 9.20 -10.77 -4.76
C GLN A 38 9.71 -9.35 -4.50
N ASN A 39 10.35 -8.72 -5.49
CA ASN A 39 10.80 -7.34 -5.37
C ASN A 39 9.64 -6.36 -5.20
N LEU A 40 8.53 -6.57 -5.92
CA LEU A 40 7.32 -5.76 -5.77
C LEU A 40 6.71 -5.93 -4.37
N MET A 41 6.53 -7.16 -3.90
CA MET A 41 5.97 -7.44 -2.58
C MET A 41 6.84 -6.90 -1.44
N LYS A 42 8.16 -6.90 -1.63
CA LYS A 42 9.11 -6.29 -0.68
C LYS A 42 8.97 -4.77 -0.62
N ALA A 43 8.80 -4.11 -1.77
CA ALA A 43 8.64 -2.66 -1.84
C ALA A 43 7.24 -2.20 -1.40
N TYR A 44 6.21 -3.03 -1.59
CA TYR A 44 4.81 -2.74 -1.31
C TYR A 44 4.15 -3.89 -0.53
N PRO A 45 4.19 -3.85 0.82
CA PRO A 45 3.70 -4.93 1.68
C PRO A 45 2.20 -5.24 1.55
N GLY A 46 1.40 -4.30 1.01
CA GLY A 46 -0.03 -4.47 0.74
C GLY A 46 -0.37 -5.19 -0.57
N THR A 47 0.62 -5.70 -1.31
CA THR A 47 0.42 -6.38 -2.60
C THR A 47 -0.22 -7.76 -2.38
N ILE A 48 -1.40 -7.99 -2.97
CA ILE A 48 -2.12 -9.27 -2.90
C ILE A 48 -2.18 -9.90 -4.31
N SER A 49 -1.81 -11.17 -4.42
CA SER A 49 -1.96 -11.95 -5.67
C SER A 49 -3.36 -12.55 -5.72
N GLN A 50 -4.14 -12.24 -6.76
CA GLN A 50 -5.47 -12.79 -6.99
C GLN A 50 -5.54 -13.47 -8.36
N MET A 51 -6.12 -14.68 -8.41
CA MET A 51 -6.52 -15.32 -9.66
C MET A 51 -7.75 -14.60 -10.20
N LYS A 52 -7.89 -14.47 -11.54
CA LYS A 52 -8.99 -13.74 -12.20
C LYS A 52 -10.35 -14.06 -11.55
N THR A 53 -10.87 -13.12 -10.78
CA THR A 53 -12.27 -13.07 -10.35
C THR A 53 -12.82 -11.71 -10.73
N ASP A 54 -13.97 -11.73 -11.41
CA ASP A 54 -14.71 -10.52 -11.75
C ASP A 54 -15.49 -10.09 -10.51
N SER A 55 -14.86 -9.28 -9.65
CA SER A 55 -15.56 -8.48 -8.65
C SER A 55 -15.52 -7.01 -9.06
N ILE A 56 -16.67 -6.37 -8.98
CA ILE A 56 -16.86 -4.93 -9.11
C ILE A 56 -16.65 -4.39 -7.70
N ASP A 57 -15.48 -3.83 -7.42
CA ASP A 57 -15.20 -3.23 -6.12
C ASP A 57 -15.40 -1.72 -6.14
N GLU A 58 -16.24 -1.31 -5.20
CA GLU A 58 -16.60 0.04 -4.79
C GLU A 58 -15.39 0.79 -4.20
N TYR A 59 -15.44 2.13 -4.22
CA TYR A 59 -14.36 3.03 -3.79
C TYR A 59 -13.76 2.63 -2.43
N ARG A 60 -12.55 2.06 -2.44
CA ARG A 60 -11.70 1.96 -1.24
C ARG A 60 -10.62 3.03 -1.28
N VAL A 61 -10.51 3.78 -0.19
CA VAL A 61 -9.27 4.47 0.18
C VAL A 61 -8.44 3.40 0.87
N PRO A 62 -7.34 2.89 0.27
CA PRO A 62 -6.44 3.53 -0.71
C PRO A 62 -6.66 3.19 -2.19
N LEU A 63 -6.17 4.05 -3.10
CA LEU A 63 -6.15 3.86 -4.56
C LEU A 63 -5.55 2.50 -4.94
N GLN A 64 -6.29 1.69 -5.70
CA GLN A 64 -5.87 0.33 -6.05
C GLN A 64 -5.42 0.22 -7.51
N LEU A 65 -4.31 -0.48 -7.70
CA LEU A 65 -3.71 -0.80 -9.00
C LEU A 65 -3.87 -2.30 -9.27
N LYS A 66 -4.46 -2.64 -10.41
CA LYS A 66 -4.51 -4.02 -10.92
C LYS A 66 -3.42 -4.22 -11.95
N VAL A 67 -2.46 -5.10 -11.63
CA VAL A 67 -1.37 -5.46 -12.54
C VAL A 67 -1.68 -6.80 -13.21
N GLY A 68 -1.89 -6.76 -14.51
CA GLY A 68 -2.02 -7.95 -15.37
C GLY A 68 -0.67 -8.34 -15.96
N LEU A 69 -0.29 -9.61 -15.81
CA LEU A 69 0.93 -10.18 -16.37
C LEU A 69 0.56 -11.22 -17.43
N ASN A 70 1.05 -11.02 -18.65
CA ASN A 70 0.87 -11.98 -19.74
C ASN A 70 1.81 -13.20 -19.57
N ASN A 71 1.59 -14.24 -20.38
CA ASN A 71 2.40 -15.46 -20.34
C ASN A 71 3.87 -15.21 -20.74
N ASP A 72 4.11 -14.21 -21.60
CA ASP A 72 5.44 -13.85 -22.11
C ASP A 72 6.14 -12.77 -21.26
N PHE A 73 5.63 -12.48 -20.07
CA PHE A 73 6.28 -11.56 -19.13
C PHE A 73 7.60 -12.17 -18.59
N PRO A 74 8.71 -11.39 -18.48
CA PRO A 74 8.81 -9.93 -18.60
C PRO A 74 9.15 -9.39 -20.00
N ILE A 75 9.21 -10.22 -21.04
CA ILE A 75 9.52 -9.77 -22.41
C ILE A 75 8.43 -8.81 -22.89
N THR A 76 7.15 -9.17 -22.68
CA THR A 76 6.02 -8.28 -22.96
C THR A 76 5.69 -7.40 -21.76
N LYS A 77 5.36 -6.13 -22.02
CA LYS A 77 4.99 -5.16 -20.99
C LYS A 77 3.77 -5.61 -20.17
N PRO A 78 3.75 -5.34 -18.85
CA PRO A 78 2.59 -5.62 -18.02
C PRO A 78 1.43 -4.66 -18.37
N SER A 79 0.21 -5.05 -18.04
CA SER A 79 -0.96 -4.16 -18.17
C SER A 79 -1.32 -3.59 -16.79
N ILE A 80 -1.34 -2.28 -16.63
CA ILE A 80 -1.70 -1.64 -15.35
C ILE A 80 -3.03 -0.91 -15.51
N ARG A 81 -4.00 -1.29 -14.68
CA ARG A 81 -5.34 -0.67 -14.63
C ARG A 81 -5.59 -0.07 -13.26
N ILE A 82 -6.10 1.16 -13.24
CA ILE A 82 -6.51 1.85 -12.03
C ILE A 82 -7.96 1.44 -11.74
N MET A 83 -8.22 0.94 -10.53
CA MET A 83 -9.54 0.43 -10.16
C MET A 83 -10.51 1.54 -9.76
N SER A 84 -10.00 2.70 -9.35
CA SER A 84 -10.81 3.87 -8.99
C SER A 84 -11.10 4.75 -10.19
N LYS A 85 -12.30 5.36 -10.23
CA LYS A 85 -12.67 6.33 -11.28
C LYS A 85 -12.02 7.69 -11.01
N VAL A 86 -10.78 7.82 -11.46
CA VAL A 86 -9.97 9.03 -11.33
C VAL A 86 -9.46 9.49 -12.70
N SER A 87 -9.06 10.75 -12.77
CA SER A 87 -8.43 11.37 -13.93
C SER A 87 -7.01 11.77 -13.60
N HIS A 88 -6.11 11.46 -14.52
CA HIS A 88 -4.71 11.85 -14.46
C HIS A 88 -4.17 11.87 -15.90
N PRO A 89 -3.21 12.74 -16.26
CA PRO A 89 -2.66 12.82 -17.63
C PRO A 89 -2.09 11.50 -18.15
N GLU A 90 -1.56 10.67 -17.25
CA GLU A 90 -1.00 9.35 -17.59
C GLU A 90 -2.02 8.20 -17.49
N ILE A 91 -3.31 8.49 -17.34
CA ILE A 91 -4.39 7.49 -17.30
C ILE A 91 -5.33 7.72 -18.47
N ASP A 92 -5.65 6.65 -19.19
CA ASP A 92 -6.66 6.65 -20.23
C ASP A 92 -8.06 6.92 -19.65
N SER A 93 -8.76 7.93 -20.18
CA SER A 93 -10.06 8.36 -19.68
C SER A 93 -11.18 7.33 -19.86
N ASN A 94 -11.08 6.43 -20.84
CA ASN A 94 -12.12 5.45 -21.15
C ASN A 94 -11.87 4.10 -20.48
N THR A 95 -10.61 3.67 -20.47
CA THR A 95 -10.23 2.30 -20.09
C THR A 95 -9.58 2.22 -18.71
N PHE A 96 -9.16 3.36 -18.14
CA PHE A 96 -8.44 3.48 -16.88
C PHE A 96 -7.11 2.71 -16.86
N TYR A 97 -6.51 2.50 -18.04
CA TYR A 97 -5.16 1.96 -18.13
C TYR A 97 -4.14 3.06 -17.98
N TYR A 98 -3.05 2.76 -17.28
CA TYR A 98 -1.92 3.64 -17.17
C TYR A 98 -1.11 3.63 -18.48
N GLN A 99 -0.79 4.81 -19.00
CA GLN A 99 -0.13 5.03 -20.29
C GLN A 99 1.19 5.81 -20.18
N GLY A 100 1.77 5.91 -18.98
CA GLY A 100 3.01 6.67 -18.78
C GLY A 100 4.22 6.14 -19.57
N ALA A 101 5.22 7.02 -19.73
CA ALA A 101 6.38 6.79 -20.59
C ALA A 101 7.18 5.51 -20.24
N ILE A 102 7.23 5.15 -18.96
CA ILE A 102 7.92 3.95 -18.48
C ILE A 102 7.35 2.64 -19.06
N LEU A 103 6.05 2.62 -19.40
CA LEU A 103 5.40 1.48 -20.05
C LEU A 103 5.55 1.46 -21.56
N GLN A 104 5.77 2.62 -22.18
CA GLN A 104 6.08 2.72 -23.61
C GLN A 104 7.50 2.24 -23.90
N ASN A 105 8.43 2.49 -22.95
CA ASN A 105 9.83 2.10 -23.05
C ASN A 105 10.15 0.79 -22.31
N TRP A 106 9.17 -0.11 -22.19
CA TRP A 106 9.36 -1.37 -21.47
C TRP A 106 10.32 -2.30 -22.22
N THR A 107 11.23 -2.93 -21.49
CA THR A 107 12.19 -3.93 -21.99
C THR A 107 12.19 -5.16 -21.08
N GLU A 108 12.80 -6.26 -21.51
CA GLU A 108 12.96 -7.48 -20.68
C GLU A 108 13.71 -7.24 -19.35
N ASN A 109 14.55 -6.19 -19.31
CA ASN A 109 15.33 -5.79 -18.15
C ASN A 109 14.59 -4.77 -17.26
N SER A 110 13.41 -4.31 -17.68
CA SER A 110 12.58 -3.40 -16.90
C SER A 110 12.05 -4.10 -15.64
N SER A 111 12.01 -3.37 -14.53
CA SER A 111 11.56 -3.87 -13.24
C SER A 111 10.13 -3.46 -12.97
N LEU A 112 9.27 -4.43 -12.67
CA LEU A 112 7.89 -4.16 -12.24
C LEU A 112 7.84 -3.30 -10.96
N ALA A 113 8.77 -3.50 -10.03
CA ALA A 113 8.84 -2.68 -8.82
C ALA A 113 9.18 -1.22 -9.14
N HIS A 114 10.11 -1.00 -10.07
CA HIS A 114 10.45 0.35 -10.53
C HIS A 114 9.30 1.01 -11.27
N LEU A 115 8.57 0.26 -12.11
CA LEU A 115 7.37 0.74 -12.78
C LEU A 115 6.32 1.24 -11.79
N VAL A 116 5.99 0.44 -10.77
CA VAL A 116 5.01 0.85 -9.75
C VAL A 116 5.53 2.02 -8.91
N GLN A 117 6.83 2.09 -8.66
CA GLN A 117 7.46 3.22 -7.98
C GLN A 117 7.35 4.52 -8.77
N SER A 118 7.64 4.50 -10.08
CA SER A 118 7.49 5.68 -10.93
C SER A 118 6.03 6.14 -11.01
N ILE A 119 5.06 5.20 -11.04
CA ILE A 119 3.63 5.55 -10.95
C ILE A 119 3.31 6.25 -9.63
N HIS A 120 3.82 5.72 -8.51
CA HIS A 120 3.63 6.33 -7.20
C HIS A 120 4.23 7.73 -7.10
N GLU A 121 5.45 7.91 -7.61
CA GLU A 121 6.12 9.22 -7.67
C GLU A 121 5.35 10.21 -8.55
N SER A 122 4.91 9.78 -9.73
CA SER A 122 4.08 10.57 -10.65
C SER A 122 2.77 11.00 -9.99
N PHE A 123 2.06 10.09 -9.32
CA PHE A 123 0.81 10.38 -8.63
C PHE A 123 1.00 11.24 -7.38
N ASN A 124 2.17 11.22 -6.74
CA ASN A 124 2.46 12.15 -5.64
C ASN A 124 2.76 13.57 -6.15
N LEU A 125 3.42 13.68 -7.32
CA LEU A 125 3.69 14.97 -7.96
C LEU A 125 2.42 15.60 -8.57
N ASN A 126 1.57 14.77 -9.17
CA ASN A 126 0.29 15.18 -9.74
C ASN A 126 -0.82 14.21 -9.29
N PRO A 127 -1.50 14.48 -8.17
CA PRO A 127 -2.51 13.59 -7.63
C PRO A 127 -3.65 13.28 -8.61
N PRO A 128 -4.02 12.00 -8.82
CA PRO A 128 -5.21 11.65 -9.58
C PRO A 128 -6.46 12.24 -8.93
N ILE A 129 -7.22 13.02 -9.69
CA ILE A 129 -8.44 13.67 -9.20
C ILE A 129 -9.66 12.78 -9.46
N PRO A 130 -10.64 12.70 -8.53
CA PRO A 130 -11.88 11.98 -8.78
C PRO A 130 -12.58 12.48 -10.05
N ALA A 131 -13.11 11.57 -10.87
CA ALA A 131 -13.69 11.92 -12.17
C ALA A 131 -14.87 12.91 -12.06
N ASN A 132 -15.60 12.87 -10.94
CA ASN A 132 -16.68 13.80 -10.62
C ASN A 132 -16.20 15.22 -10.22
N MET A 133 -14.91 15.43 -9.98
CA MET A 133 -14.32 16.73 -9.59
C MET A 133 -13.61 17.45 -10.74
N GLN A 134 -13.48 16.84 -11.92
CA GLN A 134 -12.80 17.45 -13.08
C GLN A 134 -13.44 18.76 -13.54
N GLY A 135 -14.77 18.91 -13.40
CA GLY A 135 -15.48 20.15 -13.74
C GLY A 135 -15.26 21.30 -12.75
N VAL A 136 -14.77 21.02 -11.53
CA VAL A 136 -14.57 22.03 -10.48
C VAL A 136 -13.16 22.64 -10.58
N ILE A 137 -12.17 21.88 -11.06
CA ILE A 137 -10.76 22.31 -11.10
C ILE A 137 -10.37 22.93 -12.46
N GLN A 138 -11.05 22.59 -13.56
CA GLN A 138 -10.75 23.19 -14.88
C GLN A 138 -11.24 24.64 -15.05
N LYS A 139 -12.05 25.18 -14.13
CA LYS A 139 -12.42 26.62 -14.12
C LYS A 139 -11.53 27.50 -13.24
N SER A 140 -10.46 26.95 -12.66
CA SER A 140 -9.45 27.73 -11.93
C SER A 140 -8.09 27.61 -12.60
N GLN A 141 -8.02 27.94 -13.89
CA GLN A 141 -6.95 28.85 -14.28
C GLN A 141 -7.23 30.18 -13.59
N TYR A 142 -6.69 30.33 -12.38
CA TYR A 142 -6.45 31.64 -11.79
C TYR A 142 -5.48 32.36 -12.72
N GLN A 143 -6.01 33.04 -13.75
CA GLN A 143 -5.42 34.31 -14.11
C GLN A 143 -5.79 35.25 -12.95
N PRO A 144 -4.85 35.90 -12.28
CA PRO A 144 -5.21 37.00 -11.43
C PRO A 144 -5.86 38.04 -12.34
N GLU A 145 -7.19 38.14 -12.31
CA GLU A 145 -7.85 39.39 -12.66
C GLU A 145 -7.20 40.43 -11.77
N GLN A 146 -6.40 41.30 -12.38
CA GLN A 146 -5.94 42.51 -11.72
C GLN A 146 -7.19 43.33 -11.46
N ILE A 147 -7.80 43.14 -10.30
CA ILE A 147 -8.76 44.08 -9.77
C ILE A 147 -7.96 45.37 -9.64
N ASN A 148 -8.22 46.31 -10.55
CA ASN A 148 -7.74 47.67 -10.48
C ASN A 148 -8.44 48.36 -9.31
N ILE A 149 -8.04 48.00 -8.10
CA ILE A 149 -8.37 48.76 -6.91
C ILE A 149 -7.45 49.97 -6.97
N GLN A 150 -7.91 51.05 -7.59
CA GLN A 150 -7.38 52.37 -7.30
C GLN A 150 -7.53 52.56 -5.79
N LYS A 151 -6.44 52.31 -5.05
CA LYS A 151 -6.31 52.77 -3.67
C LYS A 151 -6.61 54.26 -3.69
N PRO A 152 -7.63 54.77 -2.98
CA PRO A 152 -7.72 56.19 -2.75
C PRO A 152 -6.38 56.63 -2.15
N LEU A 153 -5.79 57.66 -2.76
CA LEU A 153 -4.55 58.25 -2.29
C LEU A 153 -4.82 58.83 -0.90
N PHE A 154 -4.51 58.07 0.16
CA PHE A 154 -4.43 58.64 1.50
C PHE A 154 -3.19 59.53 1.53
N ILE A 155 -3.42 60.83 1.33
CA ILE A 155 -2.40 61.86 1.51
C ILE A 155 -1.95 61.80 2.98
N ASN A 156 -0.75 61.25 3.18
CA ASN A 156 0.22 61.54 4.25
C ASN A 156 -0.28 62.29 5.52
N THR A 157 -1.26 61.73 6.26
CA THR A 157 -1.67 62.28 7.57
C THR A 157 -0.78 61.82 8.73
N LYS A 158 0.17 60.92 8.47
CA LYS A 158 1.07 60.38 9.50
C LYS A 158 1.96 61.44 10.18
N ASN A 159 2.21 62.56 9.51
CA ASN A 159 3.03 63.64 10.07
C ASN A 159 2.23 64.72 10.80
N GLN A 160 0.90 64.78 10.64
CA GLN A 160 0.06 65.76 11.35
C GLN A 160 -0.42 65.25 12.73
N ALA A 161 -0.48 63.93 12.94
CA ALA A 161 -0.86 63.36 14.23
C ALA A 161 0.24 63.44 15.31
N LYS A 162 1.46 63.85 14.96
CA LYS A 162 2.62 63.87 15.86
C LYS A 162 2.88 65.23 16.53
N GLU A 163 2.09 66.26 16.19
CA GLU A 163 2.21 67.61 16.77
C GLU A 163 1.00 68.05 17.61
N MET A 164 -0.01 67.20 17.81
CA MET A 164 -1.13 67.51 18.71
C MET A 164 -0.73 67.41 20.18
N SER A 165 -1.15 68.39 20.97
CA SER A 165 -0.94 68.46 22.41
C SER A 165 -1.60 67.28 23.12
N SER A 166 -1.02 66.82 24.25
CA SER A 166 -1.58 65.75 25.09
C SER A 166 -3.03 65.98 25.49
N VAL A 167 -3.45 67.25 25.58
CA VAL A 167 -4.83 67.66 25.90
C VAL A 167 -5.79 67.46 24.72
N GLU A 168 -5.31 67.61 23.48
CA GLU A 168 -6.11 67.35 22.27
C GLU A 168 -6.27 65.85 22.02
N GLN A 169 -5.28 65.03 22.37
CA GLN A 169 -5.38 63.56 22.28
C GLN A 169 -6.43 63.00 23.27
N GLU A 170 -6.49 63.53 24.49
CA GLU A 170 -7.47 63.10 25.49
C GLU A 170 -8.89 63.54 25.12
N ASN A 171 -9.05 64.77 24.60
CA ASN A 171 -10.30 65.23 24.00
C ASN A 171 -10.69 64.43 22.75
N LEU A 172 -9.73 63.94 21.95
CA LEU A 172 -10.02 63.08 20.79
C LEU A 172 -10.42 61.67 21.20
N LEU A 173 -9.88 61.13 22.29
CA LEU A 173 -10.27 59.82 22.84
C LEU A 173 -11.68 59.88 23.45
N ALA A 174 -11.99 60.95 24.19
CA ALA A 174 -13.35 61.20 24.68
C ALA A 174 -14.34 61.49 23.52
N SER A 175 -13.87 62.15 22.48
CA SER A 175 -14.60 62.35 21.22
C SER A 175 -14.75 61.06 20.43
N LYS A 176 -13.81 60.11 20.50
CA LYS A 176 -13.84 58.84 19.75
C LYS A 176 -14.99 57.96 20.23
N ASP A 177 -15.21 57.88 21.54
CA ASP A 177 -16.37 57.17 22.09
C ASP A 177 -17.68 57.91 21.77
N SER A 178 -17.67 59.24 21.77
CA SER A 178 -18.81 60.05 21.31
C SER A 178 -19.08 59.95 19.80
N LEU A 179 -18.05 59.77 18.97
CA LEU A 179 -18.14 59.60 17.51
C LEU A 179 -18.63 58.19 17.18
N LEU A 180 -18.17 57.19 17.95
CA LEU A 180 -18.66 55.83 17.85
C LEU A 180 -20.14 55.78 18.25
N ASN A 181 -20.53 56.49 19.30
CA ASN A 181 -21.92 56.62 19.72
C ASN A 181 -22.75 57.45 18.72
N PHE A 182 -22.18 58.47 18.07
CA PHE A 182 -22.84 59.28 17.04
C PHE A 182 -23.02 58.53 15.71
N MET A 183 -22.04 57.70 15.31
CA MET A 183 -22.19 56.79 14.16
C MET A 183 -23.20 55.66 14.45
N LEU A 184 -23.34 55.23 15.71
CA LEU A 184 -24.31 54.20 16.13
C LEU A 184 -25.74 54.75 16.36
N ILE A 185 -25.98 56.06 16.21
CA ILE A 185 -27.34 56.65 16.29
C ILE A 185 -28.02 56.67 14.91
N ASP A 186 -27.31 56.33 13.83
CA ASP A 186 -27.90 56.26 12.49
C ASP A 186 -28.75 54.98 12.35
N PRO A 187 -30.06 55.05 12.03
CA PRO A 187 -30.91 53.86 11.83
C PRO A 187 -30.41 52.90 10.73
N GLU A 188 -29.42 53.29 9.93
CA GLU A 188 -28.72 52.42 8.97
C GLU A 188 -27.65 51.51 9.61
N THR A 189 -27.31 51.66 10.90
CA THR A 189 -26.29 50.84 11.59
C THR A 189 -26.81 49.59 12.30
N GLU A 190 -28.11 49.52 12.61
CA GLU A 190 -28.77 48.32 13.14
C GLU A 190 -28.61 47.06 12.26
N PRO A 191 -28.75 47.10 10.92
CA PRO A 191 -28.49 45.93 10.08
C PRO A 191 -27.03 45.47 10.14
N ILE A 192 -26.08 46.42 10.26
CA ILE A 192 -24.65 46.11 10.37
C ILE A 192 -24.36 45.41 11.70
N LYS A 193 -24.97 45.87 12.80
CA LYS A 193 -24.83 45.26 14.12
C LYS A 193 -25.41 43.84 14.15
N THR A 194 -26.57 43.66 13.54
CA THR A 194 -27.23 42.34 13.43
C THR A 194 -26.38 41.37 12.60
N GLU A 195 -25.79 41.83 11.49
CA GLU A 195 -24.91 41.00 10.66
C GLU A 195 -23.58 40.70 11.38
N LEU A 196 -23.05 41.64 12.17
CA LEU A 196 -21.86 41.42 13.00
C LEU A 196 -22.12 40.36 14.07
N ASP A 197 -23.24 40.42 14.77
CA ASP A 197 -23.64 39.42 15.77
C ASP A 197 -23.81 38.03 15.13
N LYS A 198 -24.38 37.98 13.92
CA LYS A 198 -24.50 36.75 13.13
C LYS A 198 -23.13 36.19 12.75
N HIS A 199 -22.21 37.00 12.23
CA HIS A 199 -20.85 36.55 11.90
C HIS A 199 -20.06 36.11 13.13
N MET A 200 -20.26 36.77 14.28
CA MET A 200 -19.64 36.36 15.54
C MET A 200 -20.17 34.99 16.00
N LYS A 201 -21.47 34.73 15.82
CA LYS A 201 -22.06 33.41 16.08
C LYS A 201 -21.54 32.33 15.13
N GLU A 202 -21.53 32.59 13.82
CA GLU A 202 -21.00 31.67 12.80
C GLU A 202 -19.52 31.33 13.05
N LYS A 203 -18.73 32.33 13.45
CA LYS A 203 -17.32 32.12 13.83
C LYS A 203 -17.19 31.21 15.05
N GLY A 204 -18.08 31.36 16.05
CA GLY A 204 -18.15 30.48 17.21
C GLY A 204 -18.45 29.02 16.83
N GLU A 205 -19.47 28.81 16.00
CA GLU A 205 -19.87 27.49 15.51
C GLU A 205 -18.74 26.82 14.69
N LEU A 206 -18.07 27.58 13.82
CA LEU A 206 -16.91 27.08 13.05
C LEU A 206 -15.74 26.70 13.96
N GLN A 207 -15.50 27.47 15.02
CA GLN A 207 -14.45 27.16 15.99
C GLN A 207 -14.75 25.88 16.76
N GLU A 208 -16.00 25.68 17.20
CA GLU A 208 -16.43 24.43 17.85
C GLU A 208 -16.29 23.23 16.90
N LEU A 209 -16.71 23.39 15.65
CA LEU A 209 -16.59 22.33 14.64
C LEU A 209 -15.12 21.96 14.38
N ALA A 210 -14.22 22.94 14.33
CA ALA A 210 -12.78 22.71 14.19
C ALA A 210 -12.20 21.93 15.38
N GLN A 211 -12.62 22.25 16.61
CA GLN A 211 -12.21 21.51 17.81
C GLN A 211 -12.73 20.06 17.82
N GLN A 212 -13.97 19.84 17.39
CA GLN A 212 -14.54 18.50 17.25
C GLN A 212 -13.80 17.69 16.18
N TYR A 213 -13.44 18.31 15.05
CA TYR A 213 -12.65 17.67 14.01
C TYR A 213 -11.28 17.24 14.54
N GLU A 214 -10.57 18.14 15.24
CA GLU A 214 -9.26 17.85 15.82
C GLU A 214 -9.33 16.68 16.81
N THR A 215 -10.36 16.69 17.67
CA THR A 215 -10.59 15.60 18.65
C THR A 215 -10.81 14.26 17.94
N LYS A 216 -11.66 14.23 16.90
CA LYS A 216 -11.92 13.02 16.10
C LYS A 216 -10.67 12.56 15.34
N TYR A 217 -9.87 13.50 14.84
CA TYR A 217 -8.64 13.19 14.13
C TYR A 217 -7.61 12.53 15.05
N VAL A 218 -7.41 13.06 16.26
CA VAL A 218 -6.55 12.45 17.28
C VAL A 218 -7.06 11.06 17.67
N GLN A 219 -8.38 10.89 17.85
CA GLN A 219 -8.97 9.58 18.13
C GLN A 219 -8.73 8.58 16.99
N PHE A 220 -8.90 9.01 15.75
CA PHE A 220 -8.61 8.20 14.57
C PHE A 220 -7.15 7.74 14.53
N LEU A 221 -6.20 8.63 14.79
CA LEU A 221 -4.77 8.29 14.83
C LEU A 221 -4.46 7.24 15.90
N SER A 222 -5.04 7.38 17.10
CA SER A 222 -4.91 6.41 18.20
C SER A 222 -5.46 5.04 17.82
N LEU A 223 -6.67 4.98 17.25
CA LEU A 223 -7.29 3.73 16.79
C LEU A 223 -6.51 3.08 15.66
N LYS A 224 -5.99 3.88 14.72
CA LYS A 224 -5.13 3.38 13.63
C LYS A 224 -3.87 2.72 14.20
N GLN A 225 -3.19 3.38 15.15
CA GLN A 225 -2.01 2.82 15.79
C GLN A 225 -2.33 1.50 16.51
N GLN A 226 -3.46 1.42 17.22
CA GLN A 226 -3.90 0.19 17.88
C GLN A 226 -4.20 -0.93 16.87
N ASN A 227 -4.86 -0.60 15.76
CA ASN A 227 -5.17 -1.56 14.71
C ASN A 227 -3.88 -2.11 14.05
N ASP A 228 -2.89 -1.25 13.79
CA ASP A 228 -1.60 -1.66 13.24
C ASP A 228 -0.86 -2.62 14.20
N GLN A 229 -0.95 -2.38 15.52
CA GLN A 229 -0.39 -3.28 16.54
C GLN A 229 -1.10 -4.64 16.56
N LEU A 230 -2.43 -4.65 16.51
CA LEU A 230 -3.22 -5.89 16.48
C LEU A 230 -2.93 -6.69 15.22
N SER A 231 -2.88 -6.03 14.05
CA SER A 231 -2.52 -6.66 12.78
C SER A 231 -1.13 -7.32 12.85
N TYR A 232 -0.16 -6.67 13.47
CA TYR A 232 1.17 -7.25 13.67
C TYR A 232 1.14 -8.48 14.61
N GLN A 233 0.34 -8.43 15.68
CA GLN A 233 0.16 -9.57 16.59
C GLN A 233 -0.51 -10.76 15.87
N GLU A 234 -1.55 -10.52 15.09
CA GLU A 234 -2.22 -11.53 14.28
C GLU A 234 -1.26 -12.19 13.30
N GLN A 235 -0.45 -11.40 12.59
CA GLN A 235 0.55 -11.95 11.66
C GLN A 235 1.58 -12.81 12.39
N ASN A 236 2.00 -12.41 13.60
CA ASN A 236 2.91 -13.22 14.41
C ASN A 236 2.28 -14.54 14.87
N ILE A 237 1.00 -14.52 15.25
CA ILE A 237 0.27 -15.74 15.64
C ILE A 237 0.09 -16.64 14.41
N MET A 238 -0.33 -16.08 13.26
CA MET A 238 -0.44 -16.80 11.99
C MET A 238 0.88 -17.47 11.60
N ASN A 239 2.01 -16.78 11.76
CA ASN A 239 3.33 -17.33 11.45
C ASN A 239 3.71 -18.48 12.42
N LYS A 240 3.46 -18.31 13.73
CA LYS A 240 3.74 -19.32 14.76
C LYS A 240 2.83 -20.54 14.69
N MET A 241 1.56 -20.32 14.36
CA MET A 241 0.50 -21.33 14.29
C MET A 241 0.24 -21.81 12.86
N SER A 242 1.11 -21.45 11.92
CA SER A 242 0.99 -21.89 10.53
C SER A 242 0.94 -23.41 10.47
N LYS A 243 0.08 -23.93 9.58
CA LYS A 243 -0.09 -25.38 9.35
C LYS A 243 1.26 -26.07 9.15
N GLN A 244 2.16 -25.43 8.42
CA GLN A 244 3.52 -25.88 8.15
C GLN A 244 4.37 -25.98 9.43
N LYS A 245 4.24 -25.03 10.36
CA LYS A 245 4.95 -25.08 11.64
C LYS A 245 4.41 -26.19 12.53
N VAL A 246 3.09 -26.37 12.57
CA VAL A 246 2.46 -27.48 13.30
C VAL A 246 2.93 -28.83 12.75
N ILE A 247 2.93 -28.98 11.41
CA ILE A 247 3.44 -30.18 10.74
C ILE A 247 4.92 -30.40 11.07
N SER A 248 5.75 -29.37 11.04
CA SER A 248 7.17 -29.46 11.39
C SER A 248 7.39 -29.95 12.83
N VAL A 249 6.58 -29.50 13.78
CA VAL A 249 6.63 -29.98 15.17
C VAL A 249 6.20 -31.45 15.26
N ILE A 250 5.15 -31.85 14.54
CA ILE A 250 4.70 -33.24 14.48
C ILE A 250 5.79 -34.13 13.86
N ASP A 251 6.43 -33.70 12.77
CA ASP A 251 7.53 -34.41 12.12
C ASP A 251 8.72 -34.60 13.07
N LYS A 252 9.07 -33.58 13.85
CA LYS A 252 10.10 -33.70 14.88
C LYS A 252 9.73 -34.75 15.93
N LYS A 253 8.46 -34.82 16.35
CA LYS A 253 7.98 -35.84 17.31
C LYS A 253 7.99 -37.25 16.70
N ILE A 254 7.59 -37.40 15.44
CA ILE A 254 7.65 -38.66 14.69
C ILE A 254 9.10 -39.17 14.64
N SER A 255 10.03 -38.32 14.20
CA SER A 255 11.45 -38.67 14.11
C SER A 255 12.04 -39.01 15.48
N ASN A 256 11.67 -38.28 16.53
CA ASN A 256 12.15 -38.58 17.88
C ASN A 256 11.65 -39.95 18.38
N ALA A 257 10.34 -40.24 18.24
CA ALA A 257 9.78 -41.53 18.64
C ALA A 257 10.40 -42.70 17.85
N ASP A 258 10.65 -42.52 16.55
CA ASP A 258 11.30 -43.52 15.72
C ASP A 258 12.76 -43.76 16.15
N ASN A 259 13.52 -42.68 16.39
CA ASN A 259 14.90 -42.76 16.87
C ASN A 259 15.01 -43.43 18.24
N GLU A 260 14.12 -43.10 19.18
CA GLU A 260 14.07 -43.74 20.50
C GLU A 260 13.75 -45.24 20.39
N SER A 261 12.83 -45.64 19.49
CA SER A 261 12.53 -47.05 19.25
C SER A 261 13.72 -47.82 18.68
N LYS A 262 14.44 -47.23 17.73
CA LYS A 262 15.69 -47.78 17.16
C LYS A 262 16.82 -47.84 18.20
N GLN A 263 16.89 -46.87 19.11
CA GLN A 263 17.86 -46.87 20.19
C GLN A 263 17.60 -48.01 21.17
N MET A 264 16.34 -48.24 21.55
CA MET A 264 15.97 -49.39 22.40
C MET A 264 16.30 -50.72 21.73
N GLU A 265 16.01 -50.86 20.43
CA GLU A 265 16.39 -52.04 19.66
C GLU A 265 17.92 -52.29 19.71
N LYS A 266 18.73 -51.24 19.50
CA LYS A 266 20.19 -51.33 19.64
C LYS A 266 20.63 -51.71 21.06
N GLN A 267 19.96 -51.19 22.09
CA GLN A 267 20.27 -51.52 23.49
C GLN A 267 19.92 -52.97 23.83
N PHE A 268 18.81 -53.48 23.28
CA PHE A 268 18.39 -54.86 23.44
C PHE A 268 19.39 -55.83 22.79
N TYR A 269 19.83 -55.55 21.55
CA TYR A 269 20.86 -56.38 20.89
C TYR A 269 22.20 -56.38 21.62
N LYS A 270 22.51 -55.33 22.38
CA LYS A 270 23.70 -55.25 23.25
C LYS A 270 23.52 -55.96 24.60
N GLY A 271 22.34 -56.48 24.90
CA GLY A 271 22.01 -57.05 26.20
C GLY A 271 21.93 -56.02 27.33
N SER A 272 21.81 -54.73 27.00
CA SER A 272 21.76 -53.64 27.99
C SER A 272 20.38 -53.48 28.66
N ILE A 273 19.35 -54.10 28.10
CA ILE A 273 17.97 -54.13 28.63
C ILE A 273 17.41 -55.54 28.52
N ASP A 274 16.56 -55.94 29.46
CA ASP A 274 15.86 -57.22 29.46
C ASP A 274 14.71 -57.25 28.45
N GLN A 275 14.30 -58.46 28.07
CA GLN A 275 13.28 -58.68 27.04
C GLN A 275 11.93 -58.02 27.38
N ARG A 276 11.53 -58.02 28.66
CA ARG A 276 10.23 -57.49 29.06
C ARG A 276 10.22 -55.96 28.94
N ASN A 277 11.22 -55.30 29.50
CA ASN A 277 11.36 -53.85 29.38
C ASN A 277 11.56 -53.40 27.92
N PHE A 278 12.24 -54.20 27.10
CA PHE A 278 12.33 -53.94 25.67
C PHE A 278 10.96 -53.97 24.99
N ILE A 279 10.17 -55.04 25.18
CA ILE A 279 8.87 -55.19 24.53
C ILE A 279 7.93 -54.03 24.94
N ASP A 280 7.83 -53.76 26.24
CA ASP A 280 6.92 -52.73 26.77
C ASP A 280 7.35 -51.33 26.28
N GLY A 281 8.64 -51.01 26.37
CA GLY A 281 9.18 -49.73 25.92
C GLY A 281 9.08 -49.52 24.42
N PHE A 282 9.41 -50.55 23.63
CA PHE A 282 9.36 -50.49 22.18
C PHE A 282 7.93 -50.33 21.67
N LEU A 283 6.98 -51.13 22.18
CA LEU A 283 5.57 -51.03 21.81
C LEU A 283 4.99 -49.65 22.16
N ALA A 284 5.35 -49.10 23.33
CA ALA A 284 4.94 -47.75 23.71
C ALA A 284 5.43 -46.70 22.70
N LYS A 285 6.71 -46.73 22.30
CA LYS A 285 7.24 -45.76 21.31
C LYS A 285 6.70 -45.96 19.91
N ARG A 286 6.46 -47.20 19.47
CA ARG A 286 5.80 -47.48 18.18
C ARG A 286 4.36 -46.98 18.17
N LYS A 287 3.63 -47.14 19.28
CA LYS A 287 2.28 -46.58 19.43
C LYS A 287 2.29 -45.06 19.29
N ASP A 288 3.23 -44.38 19.94
CA ASP A 288 3.39 -42.92 19.82
C ASP A 288 3.74 -42.49 18.39
N PHE A 289 4.67 -43.18 17.73
CA PHE A 289 5.02 -42.94 16.33
C PHE A 289 3.79 -42.97 15.42
N HIS A 290 2.99 -44.04 15.49
CA HIS A 290 1.80 -44.18 14.66
C HIS A 290 0.72 -43.16 15.01
N ARG A 291 0.55 -42.84 16.30
CA ARG A 291 -0.34 -41.77 16.75
C ARG A 291 0.03 -40.43 16.12
N TYR A 292 1.31 -40.07 16.09
CA TYR A 292 1.76 -38.82 15.47
C TYR A 292 1.62 -38.82 13.95
N GLN A 293 1.83 -39.96 13.27
CA GLN A 293 1.57 -40.10 11.83
C GLN A 293 0.10 -39.84 11.48
N ILE A 294 -0.83 -40.43 12.23
CA ILE A 294 -2.26 -40.20 12.05
C ILE A 294 -2.61 -38.73 12.30
N LEU A 295 -2.02 -38.12 13.34
CA LEU A 295 -2.23 -36.70 13.64
C LEU A 295 -1.74 -35.80 12.49
N LYS A 296 -0.58 -36.10 11.89
CA LYS A 296 -0.07 -35.39 10.71
C LYS A 296 -1.05 -35.43 9.54
N VAL A 297 -1.61 -36.61 9.24
CA VAL A 297 -2.59 -36.78 8.17
C VAL A 297 -3.84 -35.95 8.45
N LYS A 298 -4.36 -35.97 9.67
CA LYS A 298 -5.53 -35.16 10.07
C LYS A 298 -5.27 -33.66 9.93
N VAL A 299 -4.10 -33.18 10.36
CA VAL A 299 -3.71 -31.77 10.21
C VAL A 299 -3.56 -31.39 8.72
N ASN A 300 -3.11 -32.32 7.87
CA ASN A 300 -3.04 -32.07 6.43
C ASN A 300 -4.41 -31.98 5.76
N GLN A 301 -5.41 -32.70 6.27
CA GLN A 301 -6.77 -32.74 5.72
C GLN A 301 -7.68 -31.60 6.21
N ALA A 302 -7.40 -31.03 7.38
CA ALA A 302 -8.05 -29.82 7.90
C ALA A 302 -7.54 -28.57 7.18
#